data_AF-A0A972RKZ1-F1
#
_entry.id   AF-A0A972RKZ1-F1
#
_cell.length_a   1.000
_cell.length_b   1.000
_cell.length_c   1.000
_cell.angle_alpha   90.00
_cell.angle_beta   90.00
_cell.angle_gamma   90.00
#
_symmetry.space_group_name_H-M   'P 1'
#
loop_
_entity.id
_entity.type
_entity.pdbx_description
1 polymer ?
#
loop_
_entity_poly.entity_id
_entity_poly.type
_entity_poly.pdbx_seq_one_letter_code
_entity_poly.pdbx_strand_id
1 'polypeptide(L)'
;DIAAKGPSQDAKRFQRRAAQLLGADRAPWQAWRSQKLTQMYAKMASALIAERSDLQLVLATEELFSGAPLQQQVRRAISKPTNLSQVLLEHGLDFARLAQTPGIVAMAPLRLRTSDQFQQRALDLRINAATDQGELLPLAGRSALLFHHSAEPLRLASFDVLSPFGPEQTRLTLTCQPLPAGATQRRYLTEALARSDALTIVEGGEFLPFGSHPQLRDLRKTMQHLPGPEAEVRTQRVQPLVMRVYRSKNSTTVSLINQSPWPISVRLPLSSAARCAWRKLGAEGSGALVGGEQEWLLDLPPTGLQAWTFESTRLRVGSPEVSLDSHAREYLQQRIEAIELRTGNLNIRRLYPQLANPGFELEEANGIAGWQPLLGWQGRAEVVGTEAHSGTHALRMRSEGPAGVAIQSDLFPMPETGQLMLSGQVRGLGFSPETRLRIVFEDPNKSYRQVATLGGEQPIGSEWSRFEFPVDDIPFRTEGQMRVQFYLTGEGEVLLDDLELIDLQFGKLHRGALVKGVYAAKTALDEGRVVDCLRLVEEYWSQYLIEYVPPVEVGTLREAKQPSKREALKSKEERPSLSGRLRGWVPKLWR
;
A
#
# COMPACT_ATOMS: atom_id res chain seq x y z
N ASP A 1 8.28 -45.09 16.10
CA ASP A 1 7.46 -45.23 17.33
C ASP A 1 6.61 -44.01 17.72
N ILE A 2 5.83 -43.44 16.80
CA ILE A 2 4.73 -42.52 17.14
C ILE A 2 3.46 -42.99 16.42
N ALA A 3 3.11 -44.25 16.67
CA ALA A 3 1.92 -44.89 16.11
C ALA A 3 1.25 -45.76 17.17
N ALA A 4 1.02 -45.23 18.37
CA ALA A 4 0.22 -45.92 19.39
C ALA A 4 -0.25 -44.94 20.47
N LYS A 5 -1.25 -44.11 20.15
CA LYS A 5 -2.29 -43.60 21.08
C LYS A 5 -3.28 -42.75 20.29
N GLY A 6 -4.56 -43.15 20.33
CA GLY A 6 -5.65 -42.56 19.55
C GLY A 6 -5.82 -41.05 19.79
N PRO A 7 -6.29 -40.29 18.79
CA PRO A 7 -6.17 -38.83 18.76
C PRO A 7 -7.17 -38.04 19.65
N SER A 8 -7.98 -38.65 20.51
CA SER A 8 -9.18 -37.97 21.04
C SER A 8 -9.02 -37.16 22.34
N GLN A 9 -8.00 -37.36 23.19
CA GLN A 9 -8.01 -36.80 24.57
C GLN A 9 -6.99 -35.69 24.93
N ASP A 10 -6.08 -35.30 24.04
CA ASP A 10 -5.11 -34.25 24.37
C ASP A 10 -5.63 -32.83 24.06
N ALA A 11 -6.00 -32.09 25.11
CA ALA A 11 -6.48 -30.71 25.02
C ALA A 11 -5.46 -29.75 24.36
N LYS A 12 -4.16 -30.06 24.42
CA LYS A 12 -3.08 -29.23 23.83
C LYS A 12 -2.68 -29.69 22.42
N ARG A 13 -3.32 -30.70 21.82
CA ARG A 13 -2.92 -31.25 20.51
C ARG A 13 -2.94 -30.19 19.40
N PHE A 14 -3.95 -29.33 19.42
CA PHE A 14 -4.11 -28.28 18.42
C PHE A 14 -3.06 -27.19 18.59
N GLN A 15 -2.72 -26.84 19.83
CA GLN A 15 -1.67 -25.87 20.13
C GLN A 15 -0.29 -26.40 19.73
N ARG A 16 0.00 -27.68 20.01
CA ARG A 16 1.25 -28.34 19.58
C ARG A 16 1.36 -28.41 18.06
N ARG A 17 0.28 -28.81 17.38
CA ARG A 17 0.23 -28.82 15.91
C ARG A 17 0.39 -27.42 15.33
N ALA A 18 -0.27 -26.41 15.91
CA ALA A 18 -0.12 -25.03 15.48
C ALA A 18 1.32 -24.53 15.66
N ALA A 19 1.95 -24.78 16.82
CA ALA A 19 3.35 -24.42 17.07
C ALA A 19 4.31 -25.08 16.06
N GLN A 20 4.07 -26.35 15.73
CA GLN A 20 4.88 -27.08 14.75
C GLN A 20 4.70 -26.54 13.32
N LEU A 21 3.45 -26.32 12.88
CA LEU A 21 3.12 -25.79 11.55
C LEU A 21 3.49 -24.32 11.38
N LEU A 22 3.53 -23.53 12.45
CA LEU A 22 3.95 -22.13 12.42
C LEU A 22 5.47 -21.97 12.61
N GLY A 23 6.13 -23.00 13.14
CA GLY A 23 7.57 -23.06 13.37
C GLY A 23 8.29 -23.91 12.31
N ALA A 24 8.87 -25.03 12.74
CA ALA A 24 9.77 -25.86 11.93
C ALA A 24 9.13 -26.37 10.61
N ASP A 25 7.84 -26.69 10.63
CA ASP A 25 7.16 -27.26 9.46
C ASP A 25 6.47 -26.20 8.58
N ARG A 26 6.67 -24.90 8.85
CA ARG A 26 6.00 -23.82 8.12
C ARG A 26 6.29 -23.85 6.62
N ALA A 27 7.57 -23.93 6.23
CA ALA A 27 7.95 -23.93 4.83
C ALA A 27 7.48 -25.22 4.09
N PRO A 28 7.69 -26.44 4.63
CA PRO A 28 7.12 -27.67 4.06
C PRO A 28 5.59 -27.61 3.93
N TRP A 29 4.89 -27.08 4.94
CA TRP A 29 3.44 -26.93 4.93
C TRP A 29 2.96 -25.98 3.83
N GLN A 30 3.59 -24.80 3.69
CA GLN A 30 3.27 -23.84 2.64
C GLN A 30 3.50 -24.43 1.25
N ALA A 31 4.63 -25.11 1.04
CA ALA A 31 4.95 -25.76 -0.22
C ALA A 31 3.92 -26.84 -0.59
N TRP A 32 3.55 -27.70 0.38
CA TRP A 32 2.51 -28.71 0.19
C TRP A 32 1.15 -28.07 -0.14
N ARG A 33 0.73 -27.04 0.61
CA ARG A 33 -0.56 -26.37 0.41
C ARG A 33 -0.63 -25.71 -0.97
N SER A 34 0.44 -25.00 -1.36
CA SER A 34 0.57 -24.39 -2.69
C SER A 34 0.52 -25.43 -3.81
N GLN A 35 1.22 -26.56 -3.64
CA GLN A 35 1.18 -27.64 -4.61
C GLN A 35 -0.24 -28.23 -4.75
N LYS A 36 -0.97 -28.42 -3.65
CA LYS A 36 -2.33 -28.97 -3.68
C LYS A 36 -3.31 -28.04 -4.38
N LEU A 37 -3.27 -26.73 -4.09
CA LEU A 37 -4.12 -25.76 -4.77
C LEU A 37 -3.76 -25.64 -6.26
N THR A 38 -2.47 -25.60 -6.60
CA THR A 38 -2.02 -25.61 -8.00
C THR A 38 -2.53 -26.86 -8.73
N GLN A 39 -2.40 -28.05 -8.13
CA GLN A 39 -2.91 -29.30 -8.72
C GLN A 39 -4.43 -29.28 -8.93
N MET A 40 -5.18 -28.66 -8.03
CA MET A 40 -6.63 -28.51 -8.17
C MET A 40 -6.97 -27.68 -9.40
N TYR A 41 -6.38 -26.48 -9.54
CA TYR A 41 -6.62 -25.62 -10.70
C TYR A 41 -6.10 -26.24 -12.01
N ALA A 42 -4.95 -26.91 -11.97
CA ALA A 42 -4.42 -27.62 -13.13
C ALA A 42 -5.40 -28.70 -13.65
N LYS A 43 -6.03 -29.45 -12.74
CA LYS A 43 -7.05 -30.44 -13.11
C LYS A 43 -8.27 -29.80 -13.75
N MET A 44 -8.74 -28.66 -13.21
CA MET A 44 -9.84 -27.89 -13.81
C MET A 44 -9.48 -27.42 -15.22
N ALA A 45 -8.29 -26.86 -15.42
CA ALA A 45 -7.82 -26.41 -16.72
C ALA A 45 -7.67 -27.57 -17.72
N SER A 46 -7.12 -28.71 -17.29
CA SER A 46 -7.01 -29.90 -18.12
C SER A 46 -8.37 -30.47 -18.53
N ALA A 47 -9.36 -30.43 -17.64
CA ALA A 47 -10.72 -30.85 -17.95
C ALA A 47 -11.37 -29.96 -19.03
N LEU A 48 -11.18 -28.63 -18.95
CA LEU A 48 -11.65 -27.70 -19.98
C LEU A 48 -10.98 -27.96 -21.34
N ILE A 49 -9.66 -28.13 -21.35
CA ILE A 49 -8.88 -28.40 -22.57
C ILE A 49 -9.27 -29.74 -23.20
N ALA A 50 -9.56 -30.76 -22.38
CA ALA A 50 -9.97 -32.07 -22.86
C ALA A 50 -11.30 -32.02 -23.64
N GLU A 51 -12.23 -31.16 -23.21
CA GLU A 51 -13.47 -30.94 -23.95
C GLU A 51 -13.25 -30.10 -25.22
N ARG A 52 -12.43 -29.06 -25.11
CA ARG A 52 -12.10 -28.15 -26.20
C ARG A 52 -10.71 -27.55 -26.02
N SER A 53 -9.83 -27.81 -26.98
CA SER A 53 -8.41 -27.41 -26.92
C SER A 53 -8.17 -25.90 -26.85
N ASP A 54 -9.16 -25.08 -27.21
CA ASP A 54 -9.08 -23.61 -27.18
C ASP A 54 -9.55 -22.99 -25.85
N LEU A 55 -10.16 -23.78 -24.95
CA LEU A 55 -10.63 -23.28 -23.66
C LEU A 55 -9.49 -23.04 -22.68
N GLN A 56 -9.65 -22.01 -21.85
CA GLN A 56 -8.72 -21.62 -20.80
C GLN A 56 -9.47 -21.40 -19.49
N LEU A 57 -8.82 -21.75 -18.38
CA LEU A 57 -9.26 -21.40 -17.03
C LEU A 57 -8.74 -20.01 -16.66
N VAL A 58 -9.63 -19.03 -16.66
CA VAL A 58 -9.28 -17.66 -16.23
C VAL A 58 -9.53 -17.51 -14.74
N LEU A 59 -8.50 -17.09 -14.00
CA LEU A 59 -8.59 -16.82 -12.56
C LEU A 59 -8.74 -15.32 -12.35
N ALA A 60 -9.92 -14.92 -11.86
CA ALA A 60 -10.24 -13.56 -11.49
C ALA A 60 -9.73 -13.22 -10.08
N THR A 61 -9.27 -11.99 -9.89
CA THR A 61 -8.40 -11.58 -8.77
C THR A 61 -8.83 -10.28 -8.11
N GLU A 62 -10.05 -9.81 -8.41
CA GLU A 62 -10.67 -8.59 -7.90
C GLU A 62 -10.72 -8.56 -6.37
N GLU A 63 -11.02 -9.72 -5.77
CA GLU A 63 -11.18 -9.90 -4.33
C GLU A 63 -10.02 -10.66 -3.70
N LEU A 64 -8.87 -10.74 -4.38
CA LEU A 64 -7.72 -11.53 -3.93
C LEU A 64 -7.29 -11.19 -2.49
N PHE A 65 -7.48 -9.93 -2.07
CA PHE A 65 -7.16 -9.45 -0.73
C PHE A 65 -8.40 -8.99 0.07
N SER A 66 -9.62 -9.39 -0.30
CA SER A 66 -10.86 -8.89 0.35
C SER A 66 -11.05 -9.41 1.78
N GLY A 67 -10.55 -10.62 2.08
CA GLY A 67 -10.66 -11.24 3.40
C GLY A 67 -9.95 -10.45 4.51
N ALA A 68 -10.59 -10.33 5.67
CA ALA A 68 -10.06 -9.54 6.81
C ALA A 68 -8.60 -9.88 7.19
N PRO A 69 -8.17 -11.16 7.25
CA PRO A 69 -6.77 -11.49 7.54
C PRO A 69 -5.78 -10.99 6.48
N LEU A 70 -6.17 -11.07 5.20
CA LEU A 70 -5.33 -10.61 4.08
C LEU A 70 -5.28 -9.08 4.04
N GLN A 71 -6.40 -8.39 4.23
CA GLN A 71 -6.40 -6.93 4.33
C GLN A 71 -5.49 -6.43 5.46
N GLN A 72 -5.51 -7.12 6.61
CA GLN A 72 -4.61 -6.80 7.72
C GLN A 72 -3.14 -6.97 7.32
N GLN A 73 -2.79 -8.06 6.63
CA GLN A 73 -1.43 -8.26 6.12
C GLN A 73 -1.03 -7.21 5.06
N VAL A 74 -1.95 -6.79 4.18
CA VAL A 74 -1.68 -5.70 3.22
C VAL A 74 -1.46 -4.37 3.96
N ARG A 75 -2.25 -4.04 4.99
CA ARG A 75 -2.01 -2.84 5.82
C ARG A 75 -0.65 -2.89 6.50
N ARG A 76 -0.28 -4.02 7.09
CA ARG A 76 1.08 -4.21 7.65
C ARG A 76 2.15 -4.03 6.57
N ALA A 77 1.89 -4.50 5.35
CA ALA A 77 2.83 -4.38 4.23
C ALA A 77 3.07 -2.93 3.75
N ILE A 78 2.20 -1.98 4.12
CA ILE A 78 2.39 -0.55 3.88
C ILE A 78 3.50 -0.01 4.79
N SER A 79 3.39 -0.30 6.08
CA SER A 79 4.28 0.18 7.15
C SER A 79 5.58 -0.61 7.24
N LYS A 80 5.53 -1.91 6.97
CA LYS A 80 6.65 -2.85 7.00
C LYS A 80 6.76 -3.53 5.63
N PRO A 81 7.84 -3.32 4.85
CA PRO A 81 7.94 -3.85 3.50
C PRO A 81 7.88 -5.38 3.52
N THR A 82 6.69 -5.91 3.27
CA THR A 82 6.39 -7.33 3.22
C THR A 82 5.97 -7.66 1.80
N ASN A 83 6.48 -8.76 1.28
CA ASN A 83 6.14 -9.20 -0.05
C ASN A 83 4.72 -9.81 -0.09
N LEU A 84 3.80 -9.23 -0.86
CA LEU A 84 2.42 -9.70 -1.02
C LEU A 84 2.34 -11.07 -1.70
N SER A 85 3.31 -11.46 -2.53
CA SER A 85 3.37 -12.85 -3.02
C SER A 85 3.62 -13.85 -1.89
N GLN A 86 4.41 -13.48 -0.87
CA GLN A 86 4.62 -14.30 0.31
C GLN A 86 3.35 -14.40 1.17
N VAL A 87 2.58 -13.31 1.27
CA VAL A 87 1.25 -13.28 1.90
C VAL A 87 0.29 -14.26 1.22
N LEU A 88 0.27 -14.29 -0.12
CA LEU A 88 -0.53 -15.25 -0.88
C LEU A 88 -0.04 -16.69 -0.70
N LEU A 89 1.30 -16.89 -0.68
CA LEU A 89 1.89 -18.21 -0.47
C LEU A 89 1.57 -18.79 0.91
N GLU A 90 1.47 -17.95 1.95
CA GLU A 90 0.98 -18.35 3.28
C GLU A 90 -0.45 -18.91 3.23
N HIS A 91 -1.25 -18.41 2.29
CA HIS A 91 -2.60 -18.87 2.01
C HIS A 91 -2.64 -20.01 0.98
N GLY A 92 -1.47 -20.49 0.54
CA GLY A 92 -1.32 -21.58 -0.43
C GLY A 92 -1.48 -21.15 -1.89
N LEU A 93 -1.45 -19.85 -2.18
CA LEU A 93 -1.56 -19.34 -3.54
C LEU A 93 -0.19 -18.92 -4.05
N ASP A 94 0.35 -19.70 -4.97
CA ASP A 94 1.55 -19.36 -5.75
C ASP A 94 1.13 -18.91 -7.15
N PHE A 95 0.94 -17.60 -7.30
CA PHE A 95 0.45 -16.99 -8.53
C PHE A 95 1.40 -17.18 -9.72
N ALA A 96 2.70 -17.10 -9.48
CA ALA A 96 3.70 -17.32 -10.53
C ALA A 96 3.61 -18.76 -11.07
N ARG A 97 3.46 -19.74 -10.18
CA ARG A 97 3.28 -21.15 -10.57
C ARG A 97 1.95 -21.39 -11.28
N LEU A 98 0.86 -20.78 -10.81
CA LEU A 98 -0.44 -20.85 -11.48
C LEU A 98 -0.37 -20.30 -12.90
N ALA A 99 0.28 -19.14 -13.09
CA ALA A 99 0.45 -18.52 -14.41
C ALA A 99 1.34 -19.34 -15.37
N GLN A 100 2.26 -20.16 -14.85
CA GLN A 100 3.08 -21.08 -15.65
C GLN A 100 2.38 -22.41 -15.98
N THR A 101 1.20 -22.67 -15.41
CA THR A 101 0.48 -23.92 -15.62
C THR A 101 -0.30 -23.87 -16.93
N PRO A 102 -0.14 -24.86 -17.84
CA PRO A 102 -0.86 -24.87 -19.12
C PRO A 102 -2.37 -24.78 -18.95
N GLY A 103 -3.00 -23.92 -19.75
CA GLY A 103 -4.45 -23.71 -19.72
C GLY A 103 -4.96 -22.78 -18.63
N ILE A 104 -4.09 -22.24 -17.76
CA ILE A 104 -4.47 -21.27 -16.73
C ILE A 104 -4.04 -19.86 -17.16
N VAL A 105 -4.95 -18.90 -17.01
CA VAL A 105 -4.69 -17.47 -17.18
C VAL A 105 -4.96 -16.78 -15.85
N ALA A 106 -3.88 -16.42 -15.14
CA ALA A 106 -3.97 -15.63 -13.91
C ALA A 106 -3.96 -14.14 -14.25
N MET A 107 -5.01 -13.41 -13.84
CA MET A 107 -5.11 -11.98 -14.12
C MET A 107 -4.38 -11.17 -13.04
N ALA A 108 -3.47 -10.27 -13.44
CA ALA A 108 -2.81 -9.41 -12.46
C ALA A 108 -3.81 -8.34 -11.96
N PRO A 109 -4.01 -8.19 -10.64
CA PRO A 109 -5.04 -7.32 -10.10
C PRO A 109 -4.60 -5.85 -10.10
N LEU A 110 -5.45 -4.98 -10.61
CA LEU A 110 -5.34 -3.53 -10.51
C LEU A 110 -6.66 -2.97 -9.98
N ARG A 111 -6.61 -2.26 -8.86
CA ARG A 111 -7.78 -1.65 -8.23
C ARG A 111 -7.87 -0.18 -8.58
N LEU A 112 -9.01 0.22 -9.11
CA LEU A 112 -9.32 1.59 -9.49
C LEU A 112 -10.33 2.14 -8.50
N ARG A 113 -9.96 3.22 -7.80
CA ARG A 113 -10.83 3.92 -6.87
C ARG A 113 -10.65 5.42 -7.05
N THR A 114 -11.77 6.13 -7.18
CA THR A 114 -11.80 7.60 -7.16
C THR A 114 -12.45 8.04 -5.86
N SER A 115 -11.70 7.91 -4.76
CA SER A 115 -12.06 8.43 -3.45
C SER A 115 -11.20 9.64 -3.14
N ASP A 116 -11.80 10.68 -2.57
CA ASP A 116 -11.04 11.78 -1.99
C ASP A 116 -10.39 11.35 -0.67
N GLN A 117 -10.97 10.34 0.02
CA GLN A 117 -10.42 9.84 1.27
C GLN A 117 -9.17 9.01 1.01
N PHE A 118 -8.01 9.52 1.45
CA PHE A 118 -6.72 8.89 1.27
C PHE A 118 -6.68 7.45 1.82
N GLN A 119 -7.25 7.21 3.01
CA GLN A 119 -7.20 5.90 3.65
C GLN A 119 -7.95 4.80 2.90
N GLN A 120 -9.02 5.15 2.20
CA GLN A 120 -9.75 4.19 1.37
C GLN A 120 -8.90 3.71 0.18
N ARG A 121 -7.96 4.54 -0.29
CA ARG A 121 -7.03 4.22 -1.39
C ARG A 121 -5.76 3.51 -0.93
N ALA A 122 -5.45 3.50 0.37
CA ALA A 122 -4.20 2.97 0.92
C ALA A 122 -3.90 1.53 0.47
N LEU A 123 -4.89 0.65 0.60
CA LEU A 123 -4.79 -0.76 0.18
C LEU A 123 -4.60 -0.88 -1.33
N ASP A 124 -5.37 -0.11 -2.10
CA ASP A 124 -5.35 -0.12 -3.56
C ASP A 124 -3.99 0.34 -4.09
N LEU A 125 -3.42 1.40 -3.52
CA LEU A 125 -2.08 1.89 -3.83
C LEU A 125 -1.01 0.81 -3.57
N ARG A 126 -1.09 0.09 -2.45
CA ARG A 126 -0.12 -0.99 -2.13
C ARG A 126 -0.25 -2.18 -3.08
N ILE A 127 -1.48 -2.61 -3.38
CA ILE A 127 -1.75 -3.72 -4.31
C ILE A 127 -1.30 -3.34 -5.73
N ASN A 128 -1.65 -2.15 -6.20
CA ASN A 128 -1.25 -1.67 -7.52
C ASN A 128 0.27 -1.55 -7.64
N ALA A 129 0.95 -1.02 -6.61
CA ALA A 129 2.40 -0.97 -6.57
C ALA A 129 3.03 -2.37 -6.66
N ALA A 130 2.47 -3.37 -5.96
CA ALA A 130 2.92 -4.76 -6.04
C ALA A 130 2.76 -5.31 -7.47
N THR A 131 1.59 -5.11 -8.08
CA THR A 131 1.31 -5.54 -9.45
C THR A 131 2.25 -4.86 -10.45
N ASP A 132 2.49 -3.57 -10.28
CA ASP A 132 3.33 -2.75 -11.16
C ASP A 132 4.81 -3.12 -11.08
N GLN A 133 5.29 -3.52 -9.90
CA GLN A 133 6.67 -3.98 -9.69
C GLN A 133 6.88 -5.44 -10.12
N GLY A 134 5.83 -6.13 -10.54
CA GLY A 134 5.89 -7.55 -10.89
C GLY A 134 5.98 -8.48 -9.68
N GLU A 135 5.63 -7.99 -8.49
CA GLU A 135 5.69 -8.71 -7.22
C GLU A 135 4.68 -9.87 -7.18
N LEU A 136 3.45 -9.64 -7.62
CA LEU A 136 2.38 -10.66 -7.63
C LEU A 136 2.49 -11.60 -8.84
N LEU A 137 2.78 -11.04 -10.01
CA LEU A 137 3.00 -11.75 -11.26
C LEU A 137 4.12 -11.05 -12.04
N PRO A 138 5.10 -11.79 -12.58
CA PRO A 138 6.15 -11.21 -13.41
C PRO A 138 5.57 -10.33 -14.53
N LEU A 139 6.24 -9.22 -14.83
CA LEU A 139 5.85 -8.34 -15.95
C LEU A 139 6.04 -9.05 -17.30
N ALA A 140 7.13 -9.81 -17.43
CA ALA A 140 7.41 -10.62 -18.60
C ALA A 140 6.48 -11.84 -18.63
N GLY A 141 5.84 -12.08 -19.78
CA GLY A 141 4.91 -13.20 -19.95
C GLY A 141 3.55 -13.01 -19.28
N ARG A 142 3.26 -11.81 -18.77
CA ARG A 142 1.94 -11.46 -18.23
C ARG A 142 0.89 -11.51 -19.35
N SER A 143 -0.01 -12.48 -19.29
CA SER A 143 -1.02 -12.72 -20.33
C SER A 143 -2.30 -11.91 -20.11
N ALA A 144 -2.65 -11.59 -18.85
CA ALA A 144 -3.90 -10.91 -18.54
C ALA A 144 -3.81 -9.89 -17.40
N LEU A 145 -4.65 -8.85 -17.51
CA LEU A 145 -4.84 -7.81 -16.50
C LEU A 145 -6.32 -7.72 -16.11
N LEU A 146 -6.59 -7.48 -14.83
CA LEU A 146 -7.93 -7.21 -14.32
C LEU A 146 -7.96 -5.83 -13.66
N PHE A 147 -8.75 -4.92 -14.24
CA PHE A 147 -9.08 -3.63 -13.68
C PHE A 147 -10.41 -3.72 -12.93
N HIS A 148 -10.36 -3.59 -11.61
CA HIS A 148 -11.54 -3.60 -10.76
C HIS A 148 -11.85 -2.20 -10.22
N HIS A 149 -12.92 -1.60 -10.73
CA HIS A 149 -13.50 -0.36 -10.21
C HIS A 149 -14.21 -0.66 -8.90
N SER A 150 -13.64 -0.15 -7.81
CA SER A 150 -14.17 -0.42 -6.47
C SER A 150 -15.34 0.51 -6.19
N ALA A 151 -16.44 -0.04 -5.69
CA ALA A 151 -17.54 0.77 -5.22
C ALA A 151 -17.34 1.22 -3.77
N GLU A 152 -18.11 2.22 -3.39
CA GLU A 152 -18.10 2.85 -2.08
C GLU A 152 -19.50 2.78 -1.48
N PRO A 153 -19.68 2.00 -0.40
CA PRO A 153 -20.89 2.05 0.38
C PRO A 153 -20.88 3.32 1.22
N LEU A 154 -21.83 4.21 0.96
CA LEU A 154 -22.14 5.37 1.77
C LEU A 154 -23.31 5.02 2.69
N ARG A 155 -23.07 5.07 4.00
CA ARG A 155 -24.15 4.93 4.99
C ARG A 155 -24.96 6.22 5.05
N LEU A 156 -26.27 6.09 5.04
CA LEU A 156 -27.20 7.22 5.16
C LEU A 156 -27.85 7.22 6.55
N ALA A 157 -27.05 7.51 7.58
CA ALA A 157 -27.50 7.45 8.98
C ALA A 157 -28.73 8.33 9.25
N SER A 158 -28.87 9.47 8.56
CA SER A 158 -30.05 10.34 8.67
C SER A 158 -31.35 9.67 8.20
N PHE A 159 -31.26 8.72 7.26
CA PHE A 159 -32.39 7.92 6.82
C PHE A 159 -32.69 6.77 7.77
N ASP A 160 -31.66 6.18 8.38
CA ASP A 160 -31.83 5.15 9.43
C ASP A 160 -32.70 5.70 10.56
N VAL A 161 -32.45 6.95 10.99
CA VAL A 161 -33.21 7.64 12.05
C VAL A 161 -34.69 7.86 11.68
N LEU A 162 -34.99 8.12 10.40
CA LEU A 162 -36.34 8.36 9.91
C LEU A 162 -37.09 7.09 9.51
N SER A 163 -36.44 5.92 9.63
CA SER A 163 -37.01 4.66 9.18
C SER A 163 -38.24 4.26 9.99
N PRO A 164 -39.32 3.78 9.34
CA PRO A 164 -40.50 3.28 10.03
C PRO A 164 -40.24 2.00 10.84
N PHE A 165 -39.10 1.33 10.63
CA PHE A 165 -38.68 0.14 11.38
C PHE A 165 -37.75 0.45 12.57
N GLY A 166 -37.42 1.74 12.77
CA GLY A 166 -36.50 2.21 13.79
C GLY A 166 -35.02 2.17 13.38
N PRO A 167 -34.18 3.02 13.99
CA PRO A 167 -32.76 3.17 13.62
C PRO A 167 -31.91 1.94 13.93
N GLU A 168 -32.28 1.18 14.97
CA GLU A 168 -31.58 -0.04 15.38
C GLU A 168 -31.76 -1.18 14.36
N GLN A 169 -32.88 -1.18 13.62
CA GLN A 169 -33.25 -2.24 12.67
C GLN A 169 -33.06 -1.81 11.21
N THR A 170 -32.58 -0.59 10.97
CA THR A 170 -32.42 -0.06 9.63
C THR A 170 -30.96 0.30 9.38
N ARG A 171 -30.44 -0.19 8.27
CA ARG A 171 -29.09 0.14 7.80
C ARG A 171 -29.11 0.42 6.32
N LEU A 172 -29.59 1.61 5.96
CA LEU A 172 -29.61 2.05 4.58
C LEU A 172 -28.19 2.38 4.11
N THR A 173 -27.78 1.72 3.03
CA THR A 173 -26.50 1.94 2.38
C THR A 173 -26.74 2.27 0.92
N LEU A 174 -26.15 3.38 0.46
CA LEU A 174 -26.09 3.72 -0.95
C LEU A 174 -24.72 3.29 -1.47
N THR A 175 -24.69 2.40 -2.45
CA THR A 175 -23.43 2.00 -3.07
C THR A 175 -23.23 2.81 -4.34
N CYS A 176 -22.10 3.50 -4.46
CA CYS A 176 -21.73 4.25 -5.65
C CYS A 176 -20.38 3.78 -6.19
N GLN A 177 -20.21 3.72 -7.52
CA GLN A 177 -18.94 3.41 -8.15
C GLN A 177 -18.51 4.63 -8.96
N PRO A 178 -17.81 5.59 -8.33
CA PRO A 178 -17.34 6.76 -9.04
C PRO A 178 -16.28 6.33 -10.07
N LEU A 179 -16.35 6.95 -11.26
CA LEU A 179 -15.42 6.68 -12.36
C LEU A 179 -14.63 7.96 -12.66
N PRO A 180 -13.33 7.86 -12.98
CA PRO A 180 -12.57 9.02 -13.41
C PRO A 180 -13.19 9.64 -14.67
N ALA A 181 -13.13 10.96 -14.80
CA ALA A 181 -13.60 11.68 -15.97
C ALA A 181 -12.43 12.20 -16.83
N GLY A 182 -12.68 12.40 -18.12
CA GLY A 182 -11.76 13.07 -19.03
C GLY A 182 -10.51 12.24 -19.31
N ALA A 183 -9.36 12.91 -19.41
CA ALA A 183 -8.09 12.24 -19.73
C ALA A 183 -7.71 11.18 -18.69
N THR A 184 -7.95 11.43 -17.40
CA THR A 184 -7.62 10.50 -16.30
C THR A 184 -8.27 9.13 -16.49
N GLN A 185 -9.42 9.05 -17.16
CA GLN A 185 -10.08 7.79 -17.46
C GLN A 185 -9.25 6.88 -18.39
N ARG A 186 -8.35 7.43 -19.21
CA ARG A 186 -7.51 6.68 -20.14
C ARG A 186 -6.20 6.19 -19.52
N ARG A 187 -5.85 6.71 -18.34
CA ARG A 187 -4.56 6.50 -17.69
C ARG A 187 -4.26 5.02 -17.44
N TYR A 188 -5.19 4.28 -16.86
CA TYR A 188 -4.93 2.88 -16.49
C TYR A 188 -4.67 1.98 -17.71
N LEU A 189 -5.41 2.16 -18.82
CA LEU A 189 -5.21 1.39 -20.06
C LEU A 189 -3.91 1.76 -20.78
N THR A 190 -3.58 3.05 -20.83
CA THR A 190 -2.33 3.50 -21.48
C THR A 190 -1.11 3.05 -20.67
N GLU A 191 -1.17 3.12 -19.35
CA GLU A 191 -0.12 2.58 -18.49
C GLU A 191 0.02 1.06 -18.64
N ALA A 192 -1.08 0.32 -18.74
CA ALA A 192 -1.09 -1.12 -18.96
C ALA A 192 -0.32 -1.51 -20.24
N LEU A 193 -0.65 -0.84 -21.35
CA LEU A 193 -0.04 -1.08 -22.65
C LEU A 193 1.44 -0.66 -22.70
N ALA A 194 1.82 0.37 -21.94
CA ALA A 194 3.20 0.82 -21.88
C ALA A 194 4.11 -0.12 -21.04
N ARG A 195 3.52 -0.87 -20.11
CA ARG A 195 4.25 -1.73 -19.16
C ARG A 195 4.25 -3.21 -19.51
N SER A 196 3.20 -3.69 -20.18
CA SER A 196 3.00 -5.11 -20.45
C SER A 196 2.45 -5.38 -21.84
N ASP A 197 2.58 -6.64 -22.26
CA ASP A 197 2.06 -7.17 -23.52
C ASP A 197 0.84 -8.06 -23.27
N ALA A 198 0.07 -7.73 -22.23
CA ALA A 198 -1.12 -8.47 -21.86
C ALA A 198 -2.08 -8.57 -23.06
N LEU A 199 -2.41 -9.80 -23.43
CA LEU A 199 -3.32 -10.11 -24.53
C LEU A 199 -4.77 -9.93 -24.11
N THR A 200 -5.04 -10.14 -22.82
CA THR A 200 -6.38 -10.04 -22.25
C THR A 200 -6.43 -8.90 -21.24
N ILE A 201 -7.35 -7.98 -21.44
CA ILE A 201 -7.67 -6.93 -20.46
C ILE A 201 -9.13 -7.09 -20.08
N VAL A 202 -9.35 -7.37 -18.80
CA VAL A 202 -10.69 -7.42 -18.21
C VAL A 202 -10.89 -6.15 -17.40
N GLU A 203 -12.04 -5.51 -17.60
CA GLU A 203 -12.47 -4.34 -16.84
C GLU A 203 -13.83 -4.63 -16.24
N GLY A 204 -13.97 -4.40 -14.94
CA GLY A 204 -15.22 -4.64 -14.23
C GLY A 204 -15.23 -3.92 -12.88
N GLY A 205 -16.24 -4.21 -12.09
CA GLY A 205 -16.49 -3.63 -10.78
C GLY A 205 -17.73 -4.27 -10.19
N GLU A 206 -18.23 -3.72 -9.09
CA GLU A 206 -19.56 -4.13 -8.58
C GLU A 206 -20.67 -3.71 -9.55
N PHE A 207 -20.45 -2.62 -10.30
CA PHE A 207 -21.36 -2.13 -11.33
C PHE A 207 -20.68 -2.10 -12.69
N LEU A 208 -21.48 -2.30 -13.74
CA LEU A 208 -21.04 -2.09 -15.11
C LEU A 208 -20.79 -0.59 -15.36
N PRO A 209 -19.58 -0.19 -15.81
CA PRO A 209 -19.24 1.21 -16.02
C PRO A 209 -19.87 1.76 -17.31
N PHE A 210 -21.18 2.02 -17.31
CA PHE A 210 -21.90 2.48 -18.50
C PHE A 210 -21.54 3.91 -18.95
N GLY A 211 -21.03 4.76 -18.05
CA GLY A 211 -20.75 6.17 -18.31
C GLY A 211 -19.40 6.48 -19.00
N SER A 212 -18.48 5.51 -19.08
CA SER A 212 -17.11 5.72 -19.59
C SER A 212 -16.94 5.44 -21.09
N HIS A 213 -17.98 4.90 -21.74
CA HIS A 213 -17.85 4.27 -23.04
C HIS A 213 -17.41 5.24 -24.17
N PRO A 214 -17.90 6.49 -24.27
CA PRO A 214 -17.47 7.38 -25.36
C PRO A 214 -15.99 7.77 -25.26
N GLN A 215 -15.49 8.05 -24.05
CA GLN A 215 -14.12 8.54 -23.82
C GLN A 215 -13.05 7.46 -24.06
N LEU A 216 -13.43 6.19 -23.84
CA LEU A 216 -12.54 5.03 -24.02
C LEU A 216 -12.70 4.35 -25.39
N ARG A 217 -13.71 4.70 -26.18
CA ARG A 217 -14.06 4.00 -27.42
C ARG A 217 -12.88 3.94 -28.39
N ASP A 218 -12.29 5.07 -28.71
CA ASP A 218 -11.22 5.15 -29.72
C ASP A 218 -9.92 4.51 -29.21
N LEU A 219 -9.65 4.66 -27.90
CA LEU A 219 -8.53 3.99 -27.23
C LEU A 219 -8.67 2.47 -27.33
N ARG A 220 -9.83 1.91 -26.94
CA ARG A 220 -10.12 0.47 -27.00
C ARG A 220 -10.08 -0.05 -28.44
N LYS A 221 -10.67 0.69 -29.39
CA LYS A 221 -10.59 0.35 -30.82
C LYS A 221 -9.13 0.30 -31.29
N THR A 222 -8.32 1.28 -30.91
CA THR A 222 -6.89 1.30 -31.28
C THR A 222 -6.16 0.09 -30.71
N MET A 223 -6.38 -0.22 -29.42
CA MET A 223 -5.78 -1.37 -28.75
C MET A 223 -6.18 -2.71 -29.40
N GLN A 224 -7.45 -2.88 -29.76
CA GLN A 224 -7.95 -4.10 -30.43
C GLN A 224 -7.32 -4.34 -31.81
N HIS A 225 -6.83 -3.29 -32.48
CA HIS A 225 -6.17 -3.39 -33.78
C HIS A 225 -4.65 -3.48 -33.69
N LEU A 226 -4.07 -3.43 -32.48
CA LEU A 226 -2.63 -3.64 -32.34
C LEU A 226 -2.27 -5.08 -32.71
N PRO A 227 -1.07 -5.32 -33.29
CA PRO A 227 -0.65 -6.67 -33.65
C PRO A 227 -0.59 -7.61 -32.44
N GLY A 228 -0.88 -8.88 -32.68
CA GLY A 228 -0.88 -9.94 -31.67
C GLY A 228 0.53 -10.44 -31.30
N PRO A 229 0.61 -11.52 -30.51
CA PRO A 229 1.87 -12.06 -30.01
C PRO A 229 2.81 -12.60 -31.09
N GLU A 230 2.31 -12.83 -32.31
CA GLU A 230 3.10 -13.25 -33.46
C GLU A 230 4.01 -12.14 -34.04
N ALA A 231 3.76 -10.88 -33.68
CA ALA A 231 4.58 -9.76 -34.12
C ALA A 231 5.83 -9.60 -33.25
N GLU A 232 6.98 -9.35 -33.88
CA GLU A 232 8.19 -8.94 -33.14
C GLU A 232 7.98 -7.52 -32.63
N VAL A 233 8.12 -7.31 -31.32
CA VAL A 233 7.94 -5.99 -30.71
C VAL A 233 9.26 -5.44 -30.20
N ARG A 234 9.61 -4.24 -30.67
CA ARG A 234 10.66 -3.42 -30.09
C ARG A 234 10.03 -2.26 -29.32
N THR A 235 10.42 -2.12 -28.05
CA THR A 235 9.95 -1.03 -27.19
C THR A 235 11.08 -0.04 -26.94
N GLN A 236 10.81 1.25 -27.17
CA GLN A 236 11.69 2.37 -26.85
C GLN A 236 10.99 3.29 -25.84
N ARG A 237 11.71 3.67 -24.78
CA ARG A 237 11.19 4.52 -23.70
C ARG A 237 11.94 5.84 -23.68
N VAL A 238 11.25 6.93 -23.95
CA VAL A 238 11.76 8.31 -23.92
C VAL A 238 10.72 9.13 -23.16
N GLN A 239 10.90 9.33 -21.85
CA GLN A 239 9.80 9.85 -21.02
C GLN A 239 9.30 11.23 -21.49
N PRO A 240 7.97 11.46 -21.45
CA PRO A 240 6.91 10.54 -20.98
C PRO A 240 6.36 9.57 -22.06
N LEU A 241 7.02 9.45 -23.22
CA LEU A 241 6.60 8.61 -24.34
C LEU A 241 7.14 7.18 -24.20
N VAL A 242 6.26 6.21 -24.46
CA VAL A 242 6.64 4.83 -24.80
C VAL A 242 6.26 4.58 -26.24
N MET A 243 7.26 4.29 -27.07
CA MET A 243 7.07 3.90 -28.46
C MET A 243 7.23 2.39 -28.59
N ARG A 244 6.28 1.74 -29.25
CA ARG A 244 6.30 0.31 -29.56
C ARG A 244 6.25 0.13 -31.06
N VAL A 245 7.22 -0.60 -31.60
CA VAL A 245 7.31 -0.92 -33.03
C VAL A 245 7.10 -2.41 -33.18
N TYR A 246 5.98 -2.77 -33.82
CA TYR A 246 5.59 -4.13 -34.11
C TYR A 246 5.96 -4.45 -35.55
N ARG A 247 6.64 -5.57 -35.78
CA ARG A 247 6.92 -6.08 -37.12
C ARG A 247 6.15 -7.38 -37.34
N SER A 248 5.25 -7.32 -38.30
CA SER A 248 4.50 -8.47 -38.79
C SER A 248 5.04 -8.90 -40.16
N LYS A 249 4.56 -10.02 -40.71
CA LYS A 249 5.05 -10.58 -41.98
C LYS A 249 5.02 -9.58 -43.15
N ASN A 250 4.05 -8.67 -43.18
CA ASN A 250 3.80 -7.77 -44.30
C ASN A 250 3.74 -6.28 -43.92
N SER A 251 3.88 -5.94 -42.63
CA SER A 251 3.65 -4.57 -42.16
C SER A 251 4.49 -4.23 -40.93
N THR A 252 4.69 -2.92 -40.74
CA THR A 252 5.25 -2.36 -39.51
C THR A 252 4.17 -1.52 -38.85
N THR A 253 3.84 -1.77 -37.59
CA THR A 253 2.93 -0.93 -36.80
C THR A 253 3.73 -0.15 -35.77
N VAL A 254 3.53 1.17 -35.71
CA VAL A 254 4.14 2.05 -34.71
C VAL A 254 3.04 2.54 -33.78
N SER A 255 3.23 2.35 -32.48
CA SER A 255 2.34 2.79 -31.41
C SER A 255 3.08 3.76 -30.51
N LEU A 256 2.49 4.92 -30.28
CA LEU A 256 3.00 6.00 -29.42
C LEU A 256 2.06 6.17 -28.23
N ILE A 257 2.63 6.04 -27.03
CA ILE A 257 1.88 6.05 -25.77
C ILE A 257 2.42 7.17 -24.89
N ASN A 258 1.62 8.20 -24.65
CA ASN A 258 1.95 9.23 -23.67
C ASN A 258 1.53 8.74 -22.29
N GLN A 259 2.48 8.52 -21.39
CA GLN A 259 2.21 8.07 -20.01
C GLN A 259 1.91 9.22 -19.04
N SER A 260 2.03 10.48 -19.48
CA SER A 260 1.85 11.64 -18.62
C SER A 260 0.44 12.23 -18.70
N PRO A 261 -0.03 12.92 -17.66
CA PRO A 261 -1.29 13.67 -17.66
C PRO A 261 -1.21 14.99 -18.46
N TRP A 262 -0.11 15.27 -19.14
CA TRP A 262 0.08 16.48 -19.95
C TRP A 262 0.18 16.13 -21.44
N PRO A 263 -0.23 17.03 -22.35
CA PRO A 263 0.02 16.84 -23.77
C PRO A 263 1.53 16.85 -24.07
N ILE A 264 1.93 16.14 -25.11
CA ILE A 264 3.29 16.15 -25.63
C ILE A 264 3.31 16.31 -27.13
N SER A 265 4.36 16.93 -27.64
CA SER A 265 4.69 16.91 -29.06
C SER A 265 5.87 15.98 -29.31
N VAL A 266 5.79 15.20 -30.36
CA VAL A 266 6.75 14.16 -30.72
C VAL A 266 7.27 14.43 -32.12
N ARG A 267 8.59 14.47 -32.26
CA ARG A 267 9.28 14.41 -33.55
C ARG A 267 9.75 13.00 -33.78
N LEU A 268 9.24 12.35 -34.82
CA LEU A 268 9.53 10.95 -35.13
C LEU A 268 10.22 10.85 -36.50
N PRO A 269 11.52 10.55 -36.54
CA PRO A 269 12.21 10.27 -37.78
C PRO A 269 11.75 8.92 -38.36
N LEU A 270 11.29 8.93 -39.61
CA LEU A 270 10.88 7.75 -40.37
C LEU A 270 11.67 7.68 -41.67
N SER A 271 12.06 6.49 -42.07
CA SER A 271 12.73 6.27 -43.35
C SER A 271 12.22 5.01 -44.04
N SER A 272 11.86 5.15 -45.31
CA SER A 272 11.40 4.04 -46.15
C SER A 272 12.12 4.05 -47.49
N ALA A 273 12.49 2.86 -47.99
CA ALA A 273 13.15 2.74 -49.29
C ALA A 273 12.23 3.06 -50.48
N ALA A 274 10.91 2.86 -50.31
CA ALA A 274 9.91 3.10 -51.33
C ALA A 274 8.68 3.77 -50.72
N ARG A 275 7.80 4.30 -51.58
CA ARG A 275 6.50 4.82 -51.15
C ARG A 275 5.71 3.69 -50.49
N CYS A 276 5.22 3.90 -49.27
CA CYS A 276 4.39 2.92 -48.56
C CYS A 276 3.12 3.57 -48.04
N ALA A 277 1.99 2.87 -48.14
CA ALA A 277 0.75 3.33 -47.55
C ALA A 277 0.79 3.19 -46.03
N TRP A 278 0.10 4.09 -45.34
CA TRP A 278 -0.13 4.00 -43.91
C TRP A 278 -1.60 4.20 -43.57
N ARG A 279 -2.01 3.60 -42.46
CA ARG A 279 -3.37 3.71 -41.91
C ARG A 279 -3.29 3.95 -40.42
N LYS A 280 -4.04 4.92 -39.91
CA LYS A 280 -4.24 5.14 -38.48
C LYS A 280 -5.12 4.04 -37.90
N LEU A 281 -4.74 3.48 -36.76
CA LEU A 281 -5.50 2.45 -36.08
C LEU A 281 -6.56 3.06 -35.16
N GLY A 282 -7.73 2.43 -35.09
CA GLY A 282 -8.83 2.82 -34.21
C GLY A 282 -9.59 4.10 -34.58
N ALA A 283 -9.13 4.85 -35.59
CA ALA A 283 -9.75 6.05 -36.11
C ALA A 283 -9.65 6.10 -37.64
N GLU A 284 -10.41 7.00 -38.27
CA GLU A 284 -10.28 7.27 -39.70
C GLU A 284 -9.00 8.08 -39.97
N GLY A 285 -8.30 7.71 -41.04
CA GLY A 285 -7.05 8.35 -41.45
C GLY A 285 -6.13 7.38 -42.18
N SER A 286 -5.78 7.72 -43.42
CA SER A 286 -4.80 6.99 -44.21
C SER A 286 -4.01 7.96 -45.08
N GLY A 287 -2.87 7.50 -45.57
CA GLY A 287 -2.02 8.28 -46.45
C GLY A 287 -0.89 7.44 -47.00
N ALA A 288 0.12 8.10 -47.55
CA ALA A 288 1.33 7.45 -48.02
C ALA A 288 2.57 8.19 -47.52
N LEU A 289 3.56 7.44 -47.06
CA LEU A 289 4.91 7.91 -46.82
C LEU A 289 5.65 7.90 -48.15
N VAL A 290 6.24 9.02 -48.57
CA VAL A 290 7.16 9.04 -49.72
C VAL A 290 8.46 8.30 -49.35
N GLY A 291 9.16 7.72 -50.32
CA GLY A 291 10.48 7.13 -50.07
C GLY A 291 11.50 8.20 -49.64
N GLY A 292 12.50 7.79 -48.84
CA GLY A 292 13.49 8.68 -48.24
C GLY A 292 13.30 8.87 -46.73
N GLU A 293 14.05 9.80 -46.16
CA GLU A 293 13.94 10.21 -44.76
C GLU A 293 12.90 11.31 -44.61
N GLN A 294 12.07 11.19 -43.57
CA GLN A 294 11.03 12.15 -43.23
C GLN A 294 10.97 12.32 -41.72
N GLU A 295 10.53 13.50 -41.30
CA GLU A 295 10.25 13.80 -39.91
C GLU A 295 8.74 13.99 -39.73
N TRP A 296 8.15 13.19 -38.84
CA TRP A 296 6.74 13.32 -38.48
C TRP A 296 6.62 14.12 -37.19
N LEU A 297 5.83 15.19 -37.24
CA LEU A 297 5.44 15.98 -36.08
C LEU A 297 4.05 15.55 -35.63
N LEU A 298 3.94 15.10 -34.38
CA LEU A 298 2.72 14.51 -33.84
C LEU A 298 2.44 15.08 -32.45
N ASP A 299 1.18 15.47 -32.20
CA ASP A 299 0.73 15.82 -30.86
C ASP A 299 -0.03 14.66 -30.24
N LEU A 300 0.37 14.26 -29.03
CA LEU A 300 -0.35 13.26 -28.24
C LEU A 300 -1.06 13.93 -27.07
N PRO A 301 -2.37 13.66 -26.88
CA PRO A 301 -3.10 14.20 -25.74
C PRO A 301 -2.61 13.58 -24.42
N PRO A 302 -2.97 14.18 -23.26
CA PRO A 302 -2.79 13.59 -21.95
C PRO A 302 -3.23 12.12 -21.89
N THR A 303 -2.36 11.24 -21.41
CA THR A 303 -2.61 9.78 -21.29
C THR A 303 -3.18 9.19 -22.58
N GLY A 304 -2.58 9.58 -23.71
CA GLY A 304 -3.05 9.27 -25.05
C GLY A 304 -2.32 8.08 -25.70
N LEU A 305 -3.02 7.40 -26.60
CA LEU A 305 -2.49 6.38 -27.50
C LEU A 305 -2.78 6.79 -28.94
N GLN A 306 -1.77 6.75 -29.80
CA GLN A 306 -1.96 6.79 -31.25
C GLN A 306 -1.12 5.70 -31.91
N ALA A 307 -1.67 5.03 -32.91
CA ALA A 307 -0.95 3.99 -33.63
C ALA A 307 -1.24 4.03 -35.13
N TRP A 308 -0.24 3.63 -35.92
CA TRP A 308 -0.31 3.57 -37.37
C TRP A 308 0.31 2.28 -37.87
N THR A 309 -0.32 1.66 -38.87
CA THR A 309 0.24 0.53 -39.61
C THR A 309 0.71 1.00 -40.97
N PHE A 310 1.92 0.58 -41.34
CA PHE A 310 2.58 0.86 -42.61
C PHE A 310 2.71 -0.43 -43.42
N GLU A 311 2.38 -0.38 -44.71
CA GLU A 311 2.52 -1.48 -45.67
C GLU A 311 3.98 -1.67 -46.10
N SER A 312 4.87 -1.83 -45.12
CA SER A 312 6.30 -2.08 -45.34
C SER A 312 6.89 -2.75 -44.12
N THR A 313 7.62 -3.84 -44.34
CA THR A 313 8.43 -4.50 -43.30
C THR A 313 9.81 -3.88 -43.14
N ARG A 314 10.21 -3.01 -44.07
CA ARG A 314 11.53 -2.36 -44.12
C ARG A 314 11.51 -0.93 -43.63
N LEU A 315 10.41 -0.48 -43.03
CA LEU A 315 10.31 0.84 -42.41
C LEU A 315 11.36 0.96 -41.30
N ARG A 316 12.22 1.97 -41.40
CA ARG A 316 13.15 2.34 -40.35
C ARG A 316 12.51 3.43 -39.51
N VAL A 317 12.32 3.13 -38.23
CA VAL A 317 11.78 4.05 -37.23
C VAL A 317 12.96 4.51 -36.38
N GLY A 318 13.24 5.81 -36.40
CA GLY A 318 14.28 6.45 -35.60
C GLY A 318 13.91 6.63 -34.14
N SER A 319 14.80 7.23 -33.36
CA SER A 319 14.52 7.59 -31.97
C SER A 319 13.62 8.84 -31.93
N PRO A 320 12.50 8.82 -31.18
CA PRO A 320 11.65 9.99 -31.08
C PRO A 320 12.29 11.05 -30.18
N GLU A 321 12.11 12.31 -30.56
CA GLU A 321 12.32 13.46 -29.67
C GLU A 321 10.99 13.91 -29.11
N VAL A 322 10.95 14.21 -27.81
CA VAL A 322 9.72 14.55 -27.10
C VAL A 322 9.88 15.91 -26.44
N SER A 323 8.93 16.80 -26.69
CA SER A 323 8.81 18.07 -25.98
C SER A 323 7.57 18.06 -25.10
N LEU A 324 7.78 18.44 -23.85
CA LEU A 324 6.75 18.56 -22.81
C LEU A 324 6.62 20.04 -22.42
N ASP A 325 5.40 20.47 -22.13
CA ASP A 325 5.12 21.81 -21.61
C ASP A 325 5.86 22.05 -20.27
N SER A 326 6.43 23.24 -20.09
CA SER A 326 7.05 23.69 -18.84
C SER A 326 6.11 23.59 -17.63
N HIS A 327 4.81 23.72 -17.84
CA HIS A 327 3.81 23.62 -16.77
C HIS A 327 3.87 22.26 -16.03
N ALA A 328 4.23 21.17 -16.72
CA ALA A 328 4.38 19.86 -16.10
C ALA A 328 5.50 19.84 -15.04
N ARG A 329 6.62 20.50 -15.36
CA ARG A 329 7.77 20.59 -14.43
C ARG A 329 7.43 21.46 -13.24
N GLU A 330 6.74 22.58 -13.45
CA GLU A 330 6.29 23.48 -12.38
C GLU A 330 5.33 22.76 -11.42
N TYR A 331 4.36 22.01 -11.95
CA TYR A 331 3.43 21.22 -11.14
C TYR A 331 4.17 20.20 -10.26
N LEU A 332 5.09 19.43 -10.84
CA LEU A 332 5.87 18.42 -10.10
C LEU A 332 6.78 19.07 -9.05
N GLN A 333 7.39 20.21 -9.38
CA GLN A 333 8.21 20.98 -8.45
C GLN A 333 7.41 21.44 -7.23
N GLN A 334 6.23 22.03 -7.45
CA GLN A 334 5.33 22.44 -6.36
C GLN A 334 4.92 21.24 -5.49
N ARG A 335 4.67 20.08 -6.10
CA ARG A 335 4.31 18.87 -5.36
C ARG A 335 5.47 18.34 -4.51
N ILE A 336 6.69 18.34 -5.05
CA ILE A 336 7.90 17.97 -4.29
C ILE A 336 8.10 18.92 -3.12
N GLU A 337 8.00 20.23 -3.34
CA GLU A 337 8.16 21.25 -2.29
C GLU A 337 7.14 21.06 -1.15
N ALA A 338 5.87 20.76 -1.49
CA ALA A 338 4.85 20.48 -0.49
C ALA A 338 5.18 19.27 0.38
N ILE A 339 5.84 18.25 -0.18
CA ILE A 339 6.30 17.06 0.54
C ILE A 339 7.58 17.39 1.35
N GLU A 340 8.54 18.12 0.76
CA GLU A 340 9.78 18.57 1.41
C GLU A 340 9.51 19.40 2.67
N LEU A 341 8.54 20.32 2.63
CA LEU A 341 8.15 21.12 3.80
C LEU A 341 7.68 20.27 4.99
N ARG A 342 7.19 19.06 4.74
CA ARG A 342 6.70 18.14 5.77
C ARG A 342 7.75 17.13 6.20
N THR A 343 8.72 16.81 5.35
CA THR A 343 9.85 15.96 5.76
C THR A 343 10.72 16.63 6.83
N GLY A 344 10.69 17.97 6.92
CA GLY A 344 11.27 18.72 8.04
C GLY A 344 10.62 18.44 9.40
N ASN A 345 9.40 17.91 9.44
CA ASN A 345 8.62 17.64 10.65
C ASN A 345 8.51 16.14 10.99
N LEU A 346 9.38 15.28 10.45
CA LEU A 346 9.29 13.82 10.70
C LEU A 346 9.67 13.39 12.12
N ASN A 347 10.16 14.31 12.96
CA ASN A 347 10.34 14.08 14.40
C ASN A 347 9.06 14.35 15.20
N ILE A 348 7.94 14.66 14.53
CA ILE A 348 6.65 14.87 15.16
C ILE A 348 6.27 13.69 16.06
N ARG A 349 5.66 14.04 17.18
CA ARG A 349 4.97 13.15 18.08
C ARG A 349 3.60 13.77 18.36
N ARG A 350 2.58 13.33 17.63
CA ARG A 350 1.22 13.84 17.80
C ARG A 350 0.49 12.98 18.82
N LEU A 351 0.16 13.57 19.96
CA LEU A 351 -0.69 12.91 20.95
C LEU A 351 -2.10 12.73 20.40
N TYR A 352 -2.71 11.60 20.75
CA TYR A 352 -4.07 11.24 20.41
C TYR A 352 -4.90 11.13 21.70
N PRO A 353 -5.41 12.25 22.23
CA PRO A 353 -5.96 12.35 23.59
C PRO A 353 -7.39 11.78 23.68
N GLN A 354 -7.60 10.57 23.18
CA GLN A 354 -8.89 9.88 23.19
C GLN A 354 -9.02 8.85 24.32
N LEU A 355 -7.93 8.54 25.03
CA LEU A 355 -7.96 7.65 26.18
C LEU A 355 -8.43 8.43 27.41
N ALA A 356 -9.49 7.96 28.07
CA ALA A 356 -9.98 8.56 29.31
C ALA A 356 -9.06 8.19 30.49
N ASN A 357 -8.84 9.17 31.38
CA ASN A 357 -8.05 9.02 32.61
C ASN A 357 -6.71 8.25 32.44
N PRO A 358 -5.82 8.64 31.52
CA PRO A 358 -4.61 7.89 31.20
C PRO A 358 -3.58 7.77 32.34
N GLY A 359 -3.58 8.74 33.26
CA GLY A 359 -2.73 8.75 34.46
C GLY A 359 -3.47 8.39 35.75
N PHE A 360 -4.71 7.90 35.66
CA PHE A 360 -5.48 7.41 36.81
C PHE A 360 -5.76 8.42 37.95
N GLU A 361 -5.70 9.73 37.67
CA GLU A 361 -5.90 10.79 38.66
C GLU A 361 -7.37 11.16 38.91
N LEU A 362 -8.29 10.71 38.05
CA LEU A 362 -9.73 10.98 38.24
C LEU A 362 -10.35 9.95 39.20
N GLU A 363 -10.98 10.46 40.25
CA GLU A 363 -11.73 9.66 41.22
C GLU A 363 -13.15 9.35 40.72
N GLU A 364 -13.63 8.13 41.00
CA GLU A 364 -15.00 7.71 40.73
C GLU A 364 -15.53 6.90 41.92
N ALA A 365 -16.79 7.17 42.34
CA ALA A 365 -17.35 6.61 43.57
C ALA A 365 -17.40 5.08 43.59
N ASN A 366 -17.54 4.44 42.42
CA ASN A 366 -17.60 2.99 42.25
C ASN A 366 -16.90 2.57 40.96
N GLY A 367 -15.57 2.64 40.92
CA GLY A 367 -14.82 2.16 39.76
C GLY A 367 -13.51 2.90 39.53
N ILE A 368 -13.05 2.83 38.29
CA ILE A 368 -11.87 3.54 37.81
C ILE A 368 -12.36 4.37 36.64
N ALA A 369 -12.37 5.70 36.77
CA ALA A 369 -12.95 6.58 35.75
C ALA A 369 -12.41 6.27 34.36
N GLY A 370 -13.28 5.92 33.41
CA GLY A 370 -12.90 5.58 32.03
C GLY A 370 -12.38 4.15 31.81
N TRP A 371 -12.37 3.31 32.85
CA TRP A 371 -11.85 1.95 32.81
C TRP A 371 -12.76 0.94 33.53
N GLN A 372 -12.97 -0.20 32.89
CA GLN A 372 -13.84 -1.26 33.37
C GLN A 372 -13.03 -2.50 33.73
N PRO A 373 -12.97 -2.92 35.00
CA PRO A 373 -12.32 -4.16 35.38
C PRO A 373 -13.14 -5.37 34.94
N LEU A 374 -12.48 -6.33 34.29
CA LEU A 374 -13.00 -7.63 33.91
C LEU A 374 -12.34 -8.67 34.83
N LEU A 375 -12.98 -8.91 35.98
CA LEU A 375 -12.42 -9.70 37.07
C LEU A 375 -12.62 -11.21 36.85
N GLY A 376 -11.56 -12.00 37.01
CA GLY A 376 -11.67 -13.41 37.38
C GLY A 376 -11.96 -13.56 38.89
N TRP A 377 -12.37 -14.74 39.35
CA TRP A 377 -12.76 -14.97 40.76
C TRP A 377 -11.67 -14.66 41.82
N GLN A 378 -10.40 -14.44 41.43
CA GLN A 378 -9.25 -14.25 42.34
C GLN A 378 -8.24 -13.18 41.84
N GLY A 379 -8.72 -12.10 41.21
CA GLY A 379 -7.87 -11.00 40.75
C GLY A 379 -8.47 -9.64 41.13
N ARG A 380 -7.62 -8.61 41.25
CA ARG A 380 -8.05 -7.24 41.62
C ARG A 380 -7.35 -6.21 40.74
N ALA A 381 -8.09 -5.17 40.34
CA ALA A 381 -7.57 -3.98 39.68
C ALA A 381 -8.08 -2.75 40.44
N GLU A 382 -7.17 -1.87 40.88
CA GLU A 382 -7.51 -0.69 41.69
C GLU A 382 -6.52 0.45 41.47
N VAL A 383 -6.92 1.67 41.81
CA VAL A 383 -6.06 2.85 41.79
C VAL A 383 -5.40 3.02 43.16
N VAL A 384 -4.07 3.19 43.20
CA VAL A 384 -3.27 3.31 44.42
C VAL A 384 -2.53 4.64 44.48
N GLY A 385 -2.50 5.27 45.66
CA GLY A 385 -1.98 6.64 45.84
C GLY A 385 -0.50 6.79 46.26
N THR A 386 0.18 5.69 46.63
CA THR A 386 1.53 5.77 47.23
C THR A 386 2.64 5.22 46.34
N GLU A 387 2.27 4.65 45.19
CA GLU A 387 3.19 3.91 44.31
C GLU A 387 3.16 4.43 42.88
N ALA A 388 2.74 5.68 42.65
CA ALA A 388 2.65 6.28 41.33
C ALA A 388 4.02 6.56 40.69
N HIS A 389 4.08 6.61 39.35
CA HIS A 389 5.26 7.06 38.62
C HIS A 389 5.26 8.59 38.53
N SER A 390 4.13 9.17 38.14
CA SER A 390 3.90 10.60 38.13
C SER A 390 2.57 10.93 38.81
N GLY A 391 2.37 12.19 39.21
CA GLY A 391 1.14 12.58 39.90
C GLY A 391 1.00 11.95 41.29
N THR A 392 -0.22 11.52 41.60
CA THR A 392 -0.59 10.93 42.90
C THR A 392 -1.09 9.50 42.79
N HIS A 393 -1.55 9.04 41.63
CA HIS A 393 -2.22 7.77 41.49
C HIS A 393 -1.61 6.88 40.41
N ALA A 394 -1.70 5.56 40.58
CA ALA A 394 -1.39 4.60 39.53
C ALA A 394 -2.34 3.41 39.58
N LEU A 395 -2.47 2.70 38.46
CA LEU A 395 -3.27 1.48 38.37
C LEU A 395 -2.46 0.28 38.86
N ARG A 396 -2.93 -0.39 39.91
CA ARG A 396 -2.41 -1.68 40.38
C ARG A 396 -3.29 -2.83 39.90
N MET A 397 -2.67 -3.81 39.26
CA MET A 397 -3.29 -5.07 38.85
C MET A 397 -2.63 -6.22 39.60
N ARG A 398 -3.42 -7.04 40.30
CA ARG A 398 -2.98 -8.23 41.02
C ARG A 398 -3.69 -9.47 40.52
N SER A 399 -2.91 -10.49 40.17
CA SER A 399 -3.43 -11.81 39.79
C SER A 399 -2.85 -12.90 40.68
N GLU A 400 -3.72 -13.77 41.20
CA GLU A 400 -3.36 -14.88 42.09
C GLU A 400 -3.46 -16.25 41.39
N GLY A 401 -3.64 -16.29 40.07
CA GLY A 401 -3.83 -17.54 39.37
C GLY A 401 -3.92 -17.46 37.85
N PRO A 402 -4.08 -18.60 37.17
CA PRO A 402 -4.03 -18.70 35.70
C PRO A 402 -5.20 -18.01 34.99
N ALA A 403 -6.32 -17.76 35.67
CA ALA A 403 -7.46 -17.04 35.12
C ALA A 403 -7.15 -15.56 34.84
N GLY A 404 -6.19 -14.97 35.56
CA GLY A 404 -5.75 -13.60 35.35
C GLY A 404 -6.71 -12.53 35.87
N VAL A 405 -6.31 -11.27 35.69
CA VAL A 405 -7.15 -10.08 35.88
C VAL A 405 -7.04 -9.19 34.64
N ALA A 406 -8.16 -8.68 34.16
CA ALA A 406 -8.20 -7.75 33.03
C ALA A 406 -8.83 -6.41 33.42
N ILE A 407 -8.44 -5.37 32.71
CA ILE A 407 -9.08 -4.05 32.73
C ILE A 407 -9.09 -3.50 31.31
N GLN A 408 -10.20 -2.90 30.90
CA GLN A 408 -10.38 -2.35 29.57
C GLN A 408 -10.76 -0.87 29.65
N SER A 409 -10.26 -0.06 28.72
CA SER A 409 -10.69 1.32 28.59
C SER A 409 -12.11 1.41 28.05
N ASP A 410 -12.73 2.57 28.21
CA ASP A 410 -13.86 2.98 27.38
C ASP A 410 -13.49 2.98 25.89
N LEU A 411 -14.53 2.93 25.05
CA LEU A 411 -14.37 2.95 23.60
C LEU A 411 -13.93 4.34 23.13
N PHE A 412 -12.97 4.35 22.21
CA PHE A 412 -12.50 5.55 21.55
C PHE A 412 -12.43 5.37 20.03
N PRO A 413 -12.51 6.45 19.24
CA PRO A 413 -12.46 6.37 17.79
C PRO A 413 -11.11 5.84 17.29
N MET A 414 -11.12 4.99 16.26
CA MET A 414 -9.92 4.58 15.55
C MET A 414 -9.25 5.81 14.89
N PRO A 415 -7.91 5.98 15.00
CA PRO A 415 -7.23 7.12 14.41
C PRO A 415 -7.27 7.05 12.87
N GLU A 416 -7.53 8.20 12.25
CA GLU A 416 -7.56 8.32 10.79
C GLU A 416 -6.21 8.04 10.14
N THR A 417 -5.10 8.12 10.87
CA THR A 417 -3.75 7.82 10.36
C THR A 417 -3.54 6.33 10.09
N GLY A 418 -4.41 5.45 10.60
CA GLY A 418 -4.24 3.99 10.55
C GLY A 418 -3.11 3.44 11.42
N GLN A 419 -2.50 4.31 12.23
CA GLN A 419 -1.38 3.99 13.11
C GLN A 419 -1.70 4.49 14.51
N LEU A 420 -1.26 3.73 15.51
CA LEU A 420 -1.37 4.11 16.91
C LEU A 420 -0.23 3.47 17.68
N MET A 421 0.39 4.23 18.56
CA MET A 421 1.30 3.71 19.55
C MET A 421 0.71 3.96 20.93
N LEU A 422 0.58 2.90 21.71
CA LEU A 422 0.40 3.02 23.16
C LEU A 422 1.79 3.04 23.80
N SER A 423 2.07 4.06 24.61
CA SER A 423 3.21 4.06 25.50
C SER A 423 2.75 4.30 26.93
N GLY A 424 3.54 3.85 27.90
CA GLY A 424 3.25 4.08 29.30
C GLY A 424 4.39 3.60 30.18
N GLN A 425 4.20 3.74 31.49
CA GLN A 425 5.13 3.26 32.49
C GLN A 425 4.60 1.96 33.08
N VAL A 426 5.50 1.01 33.31
CA VAL A 426 5.17 -0.28 33.92
C VAL A 426 6.22 -0.64 34.97
N ARG A 427 5.74 -1.17 36.10
CA ARG A 427 6.57 -1.70 37.20
C ARG A 427 5.99 -3.01 37.70
N GLY A 428 6.83 -4.02 37.88
CA GLY A 428 6.44 -5.33 38.39
C GLY A 428 6.64 -5.44 39.90
N LEU A 429 5.69 -6.07 40.59
CA LEU A 429 5.78 -6.39 42.01
C LEU A 429 5.56 -7.91 42.17
N GLY A 430 6.57 -8.63 42.64
CA GLY A 430 6.49 -10.11 42.74
C GLY A 430 6.24 -10.79 41.39
N PHE A 431 6.80 -10.24 40.30
CA PHE A 431 6.54 -10.69 38.93
C PHE A 431 7.27 -12.01 38.64
N SER A 432 6.55 -13.13 38.65
CA SER A 432 7.13 -14.46 38.38
C SER A 432 7.57 -14.62 36.92
N PRO A 433 8.49 -15.56 36.60
CA PRO A 433 8.86 -15.87 35.22
C PRO A 433 7.72 -16.38 34.35
N GLU A 434 6.60 -16.82 34.95
CA GLU A 434 5.39 -17.28 34.23
C GLU A 434 4.36 -16.15 34.04
N THR A 435 4.54 -15.02 34.73
CA THR A 435 3.63 -13.88 34.66
C THR A 435 3.76 -13.16 33.33
N ARG A 436 2.63 -12.84 32.72
CA ARG A 436 2.54 -12.15 31.42
C ARG A 436 1.53 -11.03 31.52
N LEU A 437 1.93 -9.83 31.14
CA LEU A 437 1.02 -8.72 30.92
C LEU A 437 0.75 -8.61 29.42
N ARG A 438 -0.49 -8.87 29.01
CA ARG A 438 -0.93 -8.72 27.63
C ARG A 438 -1.59 -7.36 27.46
N ILE A 439 -1.14 -6.63 26.46
CA ILE A 439 -1.73 -5.37 26.02
C ILE A 439 -2.48 -5.65 24.74
N VAL A 440 -3.76 -5.33 24.70
CA VAL A 440 -4.65 -5.69 23.59
C VAL A 440 -5.30 -4.43 23.05
N PHE A 441 -5.12 -4.16 21.77
CA PHE A 441 -6.03 -3.29 21.03
C PHE A 441 -7.08 -4.15 20.37
N GLU A 442 -8.36 -3.85 20.57
CA GLU A 442 -9.45 -4.58 19.92
C GLU A 442 -10.60 -3.65 19.53
N ASP A 443 -11.35 -4.04 18.50
CA ASP A 443 -12.66 -3.45 18.23
C ASP A 443 -13.75 -4.18 19.03
N PRO A 444 -14.88 -3.52 19.35
CA PRO A 444 -15.99 -4.13 20.10
C PRO A 444 -16.52 -5.41 19.46
N ASN A 445 -16.49 -5.47 18.13
CA ASN A 445 -16.98 -6.59 17.33
C ASN A 445 -15.95 -7.72 17.17
N LYS A 446 -14.75 -7.57 17.74
CA LYS A 446 -13.62 -8.52 17.65
C LYS A 446 -13.21 -8.88 16.22
N SER A 447 -13.53 -8.03 15.23
CA SER A 447 -13.07 -8.16 13.85
C SER A 447 -11.60 -7.72 13.67
N TYR A 448 -11.06 -6.99 14.65
CA TYR A 448 -9.68 -6.55 14.69
C TYR A 448 -9.11 -6.70 16.09
N ARG A 449 -7.91 -7.30 16.19
CA ARG A 449 -7.23 -7.51 17.46
C ARG A 449 -5.71 -7.52 17.27
N GLN A 450 -5.01 -6.75 18.10
CA GLN A 450 -3.55 -6.78 18.22
C GLN A 450 -3.18 -7.06 19.65
N VAL A 451 -2.11 -7.84 19.85
CA VAL A 451 -1.65 -8.21 21.18
C VAL A 451 -0.14 -8.01 21.27
N ALA A 452 0.31 -7.25 22.26
CA ALA A 452 1.67 -7.30 22.78
C ALA A 452 1.69 -8.05 24.10
N THR A 453 2.82 -8.69 24.41
CA THR A 453 3.03 -9.37 25.69
C THR A 453 4.33 -8.87 26.30
N LEU A 454 4.23 -8.36 27.53
CA LEU A 454 5.35 -8.05 28.40
C LEU A 454 5.46 -9.15 29.47
N GLY A 455 6.68 -9.43 29.94
CA GLY A 455 6.98 -10.57 30.81
C GLY A 455 7.40 -11.82 30.03
N GLY A 456 8.13 -12.72 30.70
CA GLY A 456 8.75 -13.90 30.08
C GLY A 456 10.13 -13.59 29.53
N GLU A 457 10.27 -13.56 28.19
CA GLU A 457 11.55 -13.22 27.53
C GLU A 457 11.95 -11.75 27.71
N GLN A 458 10.96 -10.87 27.92
CA GLN A 458 11.16 -9.46 28.30
C GLN A 458 10.65 -9.25 29.73
N PRO A 459 11.47 -9.47 30.77
CA PRO A 459 11.03 -9.36 32.15
C PRO A 459 10.64 -7.92 32.50
N ILE A 460 9.53 -7.77 33.23
CA ILE A 460 9.16 -6.50 33.86
C ILE A 460 9.95 -6.39 35.16
N GLY A 461 10.78 -5.37 35.29
CA GLY A 461 11.60 -5.12 36.46
C GLY A 461 10.81 -4.58 37.66
N SER A 462 11.46 -4.54 38.82
CA SER A 462 10.92 -3.92 40.04
C SER A 462 10.99 -2.38 40.03
N GLU A 463 11.60 -1.79 39.00
CA GLU A 463 11.67 -0.35 38.77
C GLU A 463 10.72 0.07 37.64
N TRP A 464 10.31 1.34 37.65
CA TRP A 464 9.52 1.91 36.57
C TRP A 464 10.29 1.90 35.26
N SER A 465 9.65 1.37 34.22
CA SER A 465 10.22 1.30 32.88
C SER A 465 9.17 1.66 31.85
N ARG A 466 9.60 2.34 30.78
CA ARG A 466 8.73 2.70 29.67
C ARG A 466 8.51 1.50 28.76
N PHE A 467 7.26 1.26 28.37
CA PHE A 467 6.94 0.34 27.29
C PHE A 467 6.33 1.10 26.09
N GLU A 468 6.47 0.51 24.91
CA GLU A 468 5.87 1.01 23.67
C GLU A 468 5.25 -0.15 22.90
N PHE A 469 4.01 0.02 22.49
CA PHE A 469 3.28 -0.93 21.65
C PHE A 469 2.77 -0.22 20.39
N PRO A 470 3.58 -0.22 19.31
CA PRO A 470 3.17 0.35 18.03
C PRO A 470 2.28 -0.62 17.27
N VAL A 471 1.19 -0.09 16.73
CA VAL A 471 0.23 -0.76 15.86
C VAL A 471 0.09 0.06 14.58
N ASP A 472 0.35 -0.59 13.45
CA ASP A 472 0.53 0.06 12.16
C ASP A 472 -0.42 -0.48 11.07
N ASP A 473 -1.47 -1.18 11.48
CA ASP A 473 -2.43 -1.87 10.62
C ASP A 473 -3.90 -1.69 11.04
N ILE A 474 -4.20 -0.57 11.69
CA ILE A 474 -5.56 -0.25 12.14
C ILE A 474 -6.49 -0.16 10.92
N PRO A 475 -7.68 -0.79 10.96
CA PRO A 475 -8.63 -0.72 9.86
C PRO A 475 -9.06 0.71 9.56
N PHE A 476 -9.07 1.09 8.28
CA PHE A 476 -9.57 2.36 7.80
C PHE A 476 -11.10 2.36 7.79
N ARG A 477 -11.74 2.67 8.94
CA ARG A 477 -13.20 2.73 9.09
C ARG A 477 -13.61 4.08 9.67
N THR A 478 -14.43 4.83 8.95
CA THR A 478 -14.88 6.18 9.34
C THR A 478 -15.64 6.23 10.67
N GLU A 479 -16.32 5.13 11.05
CA GLU A 479 -17.06 5.00 12.33
C GLU A 479 -16.46 3.90 13.23
N GLY A 480 -15.20 3.51 13.00
CA GLY A 480 -14.55 2.46 13.78
C GLY A 480 -14.30 2.91 15.22
N GLN A 481 -14.73 2.12 16.20
CA GLN A 481 -14.34 2.26 17.60
C GLN A 481 -13.40 1.14 18.02
N MET A 482 -12.52 1.44 18.95
CA MET A 482 -11.59 0.48 19.55
C MET A 482 -11.38 0.78 21.03
N ARG A 483 -10.70 -0.12 21.73
CA ARG A 483 -10.29 0.05 23.13
C ARG A 483 -8.93 -0.58 23.38
N VAL A 484 -8.33 -0.21 24.50
CA VAL A 484 -7.16 -0.89 25.07
C VAL A 484 -7.63 -1.79 26.19
N GLN A 485 -7.10 -3.01 26.25
CA GLN A 485 -7.24 -3.91 27.39
C GLN A 485 -5.87 -4.34 27.89
N PHE A 486 -5.67 -4.26 29.19
CA PHE A 486 -4.56 -4.90 29.88
C PHE A 486 -5.06 -6.20 30.51
N TYR A 487 -4.33 -7.29 30.30
CA TYR A 487 -4.66 -8.60 30.84
C TYR A 487 -3.42 -9.23 31.47
N LEU A 488 -3.41 -9.29 32.80
CA LEU A 488 -2.35 -9.90 33.59
C LEU A 488 -2.70 -11.36 33.86
N THR A 489 -1.82 -12.28 33.48
CA THR A 489 -1.97 -13.72 33.72
C THR A 489 -0.75 -14.27 34.43
N GLY A 490 -0.96 -15.27 35.30
CA GLY A 490 0.08 -15.81 36.18
C GLY A 490 0.14 -15.05 37.50
N GLU A 491 0.77 -15.65 38.50
CA GLU A 491 0.87 -15.06 39.84
C GLU A 491 1.79 -13.84 39.85
N GLY A 492 1.27 -12.69 40.23
CA GLY A 492 2.07 -11.47 40.34
C GLY A 492 1.25 -10.19 40.27
N GLU A 493 1.96 -9.09 40.41
CA GLU A 493 1.39 -7.75 40.43
C GLU A 493 2.12 -6.81 39.48
N VAL A 494 1.37 -5.86 38.93
CA VAL A 494 1.88 -4.81 38.04
C VAL A 494 1.26 -3.47 38.42
N LEU A 495 2.09 -2.43 38.37
CA LEU A 495 1.67 -1.03 38.38
C LEU A 495 1.79 -0.46 36.95
N LEU A 496 0.77 0.29 36.53
CA LEU A 496 0.70 1.01 35.26
C LEU A 496 0.40 2.48 35.50
N ASP A 497 1.05 3.35 34.74
CA ASP A 497 0.88 4.79 34.85
C ASP A 497 1.27 5.52 33.55
N ASP A 498 0.90 6.80 33.44
CA ASP A 498 1.23 7.72 32.33
C ASP A 498 0.94 7.15 30.93
N LEU A 499 -0.25 6.62 30.72
CA LEU A 499 -0.62 6.05 29.42
C LEU A 499 -0.76 7.15 28.35
N GLU A 500 -0.12 6.97 27.21
CA GLU A 500 -0.18 7.92 26.11
C GLU A 500 -0.51 7.18 24.82
N LEU A 501 -1.51 7.69 24.10
CA LEU A 501 -1.79 7.29 22.73
C LEU A 501 -1.16 8.31 21.77
N ILE A 502 -0.45 7.83 20.76
CA ILE A 502 0.24 8.65 19.74
C ILE A 502 -0.15 8.11 18.37
N ASP A 503 -0.80 8.92 17.55
CA ASP A 503 -1.32 8.48 16.24
C ASP A 503 -0.41 8.84 15.06
N LEU A 504 0.61 9.67 15.30
CA LEU A 504 1.59 10.07 14.30
C LEU A 504 2.98 10.14 14.92
N GLN A 505 3.81 9.17 14.56
CA GLN A 505 5.23 9.12 14.90
C GLN A 505 5.99 8.24 13.91
N PHE A 506 7.20 8.66 13.55
CA PHE A 506 8.04 7.89 12.63
C PHE A 506 9.29 7.35 13.32
N GLY A 507 9.54 6.05 13.17
CA GLY A 507 10.80 5.41 13.57
C GLY A 507 11.98 5.87 12.72
N LYS A 508 13.22 5.74 13.23
CA LYS A 508 14.44 6.22 12.53
C LYS A 508 14.60 5.66 11.11
N LEU A 509 14.38 4.35 10.94
CA LEU A 509 14.46 3.70 9.62
C LEU A 509 13.42 4.26 8.65
N HIS A 510 12.20 4.48 9.14
CA HIS A 510 11.10 4.98 8.34
C HIS A 510 11.36 6.42 7.87
N ARG A 511 11.83 7.30 8.76
CA ARG A 511 12.24 8.68 8.39
C ARG A 511 13.28 8.68 7.26
N GLY A 512 14.29 7.81 7.38
CA GLY A 512 15.32 7.68 6.36
C GLY A 512 14.77 7.24 4.99
N ALA A 513 13.80 6.33 4.97
CA ALA A 513 13.13 5.90 3.74
C ALA A 513 12.31 7.03 3.09
N LEU A 514 11.55 7.80 3.89
CA LEU A 514 10.76 8.94 3.42
C LEU A 514 11.63 10.02 2.78
N VAL A 515 12.73 10.41 3.44
CA VAL A 515 13.67 11.41 2.91
C VAL A 515 14.31 10.93 1.60
N LYS A 516 14.68 9.64 1.50
CA LYS A 516 15.21 9.05 0.27
C LYS A 516 14.19 9.11 -0.87
N GLY A 517 12.91 8.84 -0.59
CA GLY A 517 11.84 8.92 -1.59
C GLY A 517 11.70 10.31 -2.19
N VAL A 518 11.73 11.35 -1.35
CA VAL A 518 11.68 12.75 -1.82
C VAL A 518 12.91 13.12 -2.66
N TYR A 519 14.10 12.70 -2.23
CA TYR A 519 15.32 12.90 -3.02
C TYR A 519 15.28 12.18 -4.37
N ALA A 520 14.71 10.97 -4.41
CA ALA A 520 14.50 10.23 -5.65
C ALA A 520 13.54 10.97 -6.59
N ALA A 521 12.46 11.57 -6.07
CA ALA A 521 11.53 12.36 -6.87
C ALA A 521 12.20 13.60 -7.48
N LYS A 522 12.99 14.33 -6.67
CA LYS A 522 13.77 15.49 -7.12
C LYS A 522 14.79 15.12 -8.20
N THR A 523 15.54 14.04 -7.97
CA THR A 523 16.51 13.52 -8.95
C THR A 523 15.82 13.12 -10.25
N ALA A 524 14.66 12.47 -10.17
CA ALA A 524 13.87 12.12 -11.35
C ALA A 524 13.41 13.37 -12.13
N LEU A 525 12.97 14.43 -11.44
CA LEU A 525 12.58 15.69 -12.08
C LEU A 525 13.77 16.40 -12.73
N ASP A 526 14.92 16.46 -12.06
CA ASP A 526 16.14 17.08 -12.56
C ASP A 526 16.69 16.37 -13.81
N GLU A 527 16.56 15.04 -13.86
CA GLU A 527 16.91 14.22 -15.03
C GLU A 527 15.82 14.21 -16.12
N GLY A 528 14.72 14.94 -15.96
CA GLY A 528 13.62 14.99 -16.92
C GLY A 528 12.76 13.71 -16.97
N ARG A 529 12.91 12.79 -16.01
CA ARG A 529 12.08 11.59 -15.82
C ARG A 529 10.76 11.93 -15.13
N VAL A 530 9.91 12.66 -15.85
CA VAL A 530 8.66 13.22 -15.30
C VAL A 530 7.64 12.16 -14.89
N VAL A 531 7.59 11.00 -15.54
CA VAL A 531 6.64 9.92 -15.19
C VAL A 531 7.08 9.22 -13.89
N ASP A 532 8.39 9.01 -13.73
CA ASP A 532 8.94 8.43 -12.51
C ASP A 532 8.76 9.41 -11.33
N CYS A 533 9.01 10.70 -11.56
CA CYS A 533 8.73 11.74 -10.58
C CYS A 533 7.25 11.75 -10.17
N LEU A 534 6.33 11.71 -11.15
CA LEU A 534 4.88 11.69 -10.89
C LEU A 534 4.49 10.49 -10.04
N ARG A 535 5.00 9.28 -10.35
CA ARG A 535 4.75 8.08 -9.55
C ARG A 535 5.22 8.25 -8.11
N LEU A 536 6.44 8.74 -7.90
CA LEU A 536 7.01 8.92 -6.57
C LEU A 536 6.22 9.92 -5.72
N VAL A 537 5.71 11.02 -6.30
CA VAL A 537 4.88 11.99 -5.56
C VAL A 537 3.44 11.53 -5.34
N GLU A 538 2.96 10.58 -6.14
CA GLU A 538 1.64 9.94 -6.00
C GLU A 538 1.68 8.64 -5.18
N GLU A 539 2.85 8.16 -4.76
CA GLU A 539 2.98 6.99 -3.88
C GLU A 539 2.30 7.22 -2.52
N TYR A 540 1.92 6.11 -1.87
CA TYR A 540 1.22 6.13 -0.58
C TYR A 540 1.88 7.05 0.44
N TRP A 541 3.19 6.93 0.65
CA TRP A 541 3.90 7.71 1.67
C TRP A 541 3.98 9.20 1.36
N SER A 542 4.14 9.57 0.09
CA SER A 542 4.12 10.96 -0.34
C SER A 542 2.75 11.60 -0.07
N GLN A 543 1.67 10.88 -0.37
CA GLN A 543 0.31 11.32 -0.06
C GLN A 543 0.04 11.34 1.46
N TYR A 544 0.51 10.34 2.20
CA TYR A 544 0.38 10.26 3.66
C TYR A 544 0.99 11.48 4.36
N LEU A 545 2.18 11.90 3.91
CA LEU A 545 2.84 13.09 4.43
C LEU A 545 1.96 14.33 4.20
N ILE A 546 1.47 14.52 2.97
CA ILE A 546 0.64 15.67 2.61
C ILE A 546 -0.62 15.76 3.49
N GLU A 547 -1.25 14.60 3.74
CA GLU A 547 -2.51 14.49 4.46
C GLU A 547 -2.34 14.71 5.98
N TYR A 548 -1.37 14.04 6.62
CA TYR A 548 -1.32 13.96 8.08
C TYR A 548 -0.19 14.74 8.73
N VAL A 549 0.89 15.02 8.00
CA VAL A 549 2.05 15.72 8.58
C VAL A 549 1.89 17.22 8.34
N PRO A 550 1.82 18.04 9.40
CA PRO A 550 1.74 19.49 9.23
C PRO A 550 3.08 20.01 8.67
N PRO A 551 3.04 20.97 7.73
CA PRO A 551 4.25 21.57 7.18
C PRO A 551 5.00 22.34 8.27
N VAL A 552 6.33 22.43 8.15
CA VAL A 552 7.11 23.31 9.01
C VAL A 552 6.73 24.76 8.71
N GLU A 553 6.33 25.53 9.74
CA GLU A 553 6.05 26.95 9.58
C GLU A 553 7.31 27.69 9.15
N VAL A 554 7.24 28.39 8.01
CA VAL A 554 8.37 29.09 7.36
C VAL A 554 9.01 30.15 8.29
N GLY A 555 8.34 30.56 9.38
CA GLY A 555 8.87 31.45 10.41
C GLY A 555 9.93 30.85 11.34
N THR A 556 9.98 29.53 11.50
CA THR A 556 10.97 28.83 12.36
C THR A 556 12.26 28.44 11.64
N LEU A 557 12.35 28.69 10.34
CA LEU A 557 13.58 28.44 9.55
C LEU A 557 14.67 29.51 9.74
N ARG A 558 14.39 30.60 10.48
CA ARG A 558 15.41 31.56 10.91
C ARG A 558 16.05 31.12 12.21
N GLU A 559 16.92 30.11 12.15
CA GLU A 559 18.15 30.00 12.97
C GLU A 559 18.98 28.73 12.73
N ALA A 560 18.92 28.11 11.55
CA ALA A 560 20.09 27.40 11.06
C ALA A 560 21.10 28.46 10.57
N LYS A 561 22.00 28.91 11.47
CA LYS A 561 23.04 29.92 11.19
C LYS A 561 23.70 29.68 9.83
N GLN A 562 23.39 30.51 8.84
CA GLN A 562 24.32 30.76 7.74
C GLN A 562 25.56 31.44 8.35
N PRO A 563 26.78 30.93 8.12
CA PRO A 563 27.99 31.62 8.58
C PRO A 563 28.06 33.00 7.94
N SER A 564 28.35 34.01 8.76
CA SER A 564 28.31 35.41 8.35
C SER A 564 29.32 35.70 7.24
N LYS A 565 28.94 36.63 6.35
CA LYS A 565 29.69 37.09 5.16
C LYS A 565 31.12 37.58 5.43
N ARG A 566 31.54 37.68 6.70
CA ARG A 566 32.90 38.07 7.11
C ARG A 566 33.91 36.91 7.02
N GLU A 567 33.45 35.66 6.98
CA GLU A 567 34.30 34.47 6.80
C GLU A 567 34.47 34.07 5.32
N ALA A 568 33.55 34.50 4.44
CA ALA A 568 33.55 34.13 3.02
C ALA A 568 34.62 34.82 2.16
N LEU A 569 35.38 35.76 2.72
CA LEU A 569 36.43 36.50 2.01
C LEU A 569 37.84 35.94 2.22
N LYS A 570 38.04 34.96 3.11
CA LYS A 570 39.37 34.37 3.39
C LYS A 570 39.63 32.99 2.77
N SER A 571 38.63 32.35 2.17
CA SER A 571 38.81 31.03 1.53
C SER A 571 38.45 31.11 0.05
N LYS A 572 39.32 31.76 -0.72
CA LYS A 572 39.26 31.74 -2.19
C LYS A 572 40.43 30.95 -2.74
N GLU A 573 40.58 29.72 -2.29
CA GLU A 573 41.44 28.72 -2.91
C GLU A 573 40.88 27.32 -2.60
N GLU A 574 40.79 26.52 -3.65
CA GLU A 574 40.33 25.12 -3.72
C GLU A 574 38.85 24.82 -3.41
N ARG A 575 38.08 24.56 -4.47
CA ARG A 575 36.74 23.94 -4.38
C ARG A 575 36.91 22.48 -3.93
N PRO A 576 36.35 22.04 -2.79
CA PRO A 576 36.43 20.63 -2.40
C PRO A 576 35.45 19.78 -3.22
N SER A 577 35.85 18.55 -3.50
CA SER A 577 35.06 17.55 -4.23
C SER A 577 33.80 17.08 -3.47
N LEU A 578 32.86 16.48 -4.19
CA LEU A 578 31.54 16.00 -3.72
C LEU A 578 31.58 15.15 -2.44
N SER A 579 32.68 14.42 -2.18
CA SER A 579 32.86 13.64 -0.94
C SER A 579 33.07 14.52 0.31
N GLY A 580 33.59 15.74 0.15
CA GLY A 580 33.77 16.70 1.24
C GLY A 580 32.46 17.30 1.75
N ARG A 581 31.44 17.42 0.88
CA ARG A 581 30.09 17.89 1.26
C ARG A 581 29.33 16.87 2.11
N LEU A 582 29.62 15.59 1.95
CA LEU A 582 28.98 14.51 2.72
C LEU A 582 29.48 14.41 4.17
N ARG A 583 30.68 14.91 4.49
CA ARG A 583 31.24 14.84 5.86
C ARG A 583 30.52 15.73 6.89
N GLY A 584 29.78 16.74 6.46
CA GLY A 584 29.08 17.66 7.36
C GLY A 584 27.75 17.13 7.92
N TRP A 585 27.20 16.07 7.31
CA TRP A 585 25.81 15.63 7.53
C TRP A 585 25.71 14.23 8.18
N VAL A 586 26.85 13.69 8.63
CA VAL A 586 26.91 12.41 9.36
C VAL A 586 26.98 12.69 10.88
N PRO A 587 26.15 12.04 11.71
CA PRO A 587 26.24 12.14 13.17
C PRO A 587 27.63 11.72 13.68
N LYS A 588 28.16 12.41 14.71
CA LYS A 588 29.53 12.25 15.26
C LYS A 588 29.92 10.83 15.73
N LEU A 589 29.02 9.85 15.70
CA LEU A 589 29.27 8.47 16.14
C LEU A 589 29.85 7.55 15.06
N TRP A 590 30.07 8.04 13.83
CA TRP A 590 30.76 7.32 12.76
C TRP A 590 32.02 8.08 12.29
N ARG A 591 32.79 8.61 13.24
CA ARG A 591 34.19 9.02 13.03
C ARG A 591 35.12 7.94 13.52
#